data_AF-A0A370QAZ5-F1
#
_entry.id   AF-A0A370QAZ5-F1
#
_cell.length_a   1.000
_cell.length_b   1.000
_cell.length_c   1.000
_cell.angle_alpha   90.00
_cell.angle_beta   90.00
_cell.angle_gamma   90.00
#
_symmetry.space_group_name_H-M   'P 1'
#
loop_
_entity.id
_entity.type
_entity.pdbx_description
1 polymer ?
#
loop_
_entity_poly.entity_id
_entity_poly.type
_entity_poly.pdbx_seq_one_letter_code
_entity_poly.pdbx_strand_id
1 'polypeptide(L)'
;MKTFVTLFFVLSVFQFSISQETTEVPQDSALEAAVEKIVENEYVRIPKKDFDSIIENRIANEVNDKFNFLIAILGGVFGVLSIFSLVQTNRSKNMLKEHIEAQMGAFKNETKMALEESVNSTIDSKMDQLNLKMENEDIKIKKELEEVRGEVELKLQSVEFKNEQTVNQVARAEEYITNIEIDDLEAKLKKNELVYGIEEQTTKLLEEIHQSEKHKKRLPLLLSHFVSYLYNRNKNESDTVLLSLIEKYEKSNELHYSTYVNGGLTAFNKYLRYGSARKERERALQYLDKSLDIQDTYGVALALKLQIFMIDLKRAIDEESRKKAIHNAKKVIVDIVTSASMAPSYETVYRFAKDYKMPQQREFIDALSTYFEPQLREMLDKANKHAAKLKAKPFQLSDFTPIPPEDSKGIPGATETKDSDT
;
A
#
# COMPACT_ATOMS: atom_id res chain seq x y z
N MET A 1 -52.07 -4.16 -6.33
CA MET A 1 -52.44 -2.73 -6.35
C MET A 1 -51.15 -1.95 -6.17
N LYS A 2 -50.64 -1.27 -7.21
CA LYS A 2 -50.93 0.15 -7.54
C LYS A 2 -50.63 1.03 -6.33
N THR A 3 -49.51 1.74 -6.27
CA THR A 3 -49.38 3.16 -6.71
C THR A 3 -47.90 3.56 -6.58
N PHE A 4 -47.20 3.95 -7.65
CA PHE A 4 -47.03 5.30 -8.22
C PHE A 4 -46.25 6.31 -7.35
N VAL A 5 -44.99 6.54 -7.75
CA VAL A 5 -44.25 7.82 -7.99
C VAL A 5 -44.50 8.98 -7.00
N THR A 6 -43.44 9.61 -6.45
CA THR A 6 -42.85 10.91 -6.91
C THR A 6 -41.97 11.57 -5.81
N LEU A 7 -40.77 12.04 -6.21
CA LEU A 7 -40.03 13.27 -5.87
C LEU A 7 -39.82 13.81 -4.41
N PHE A 8 -38.56 14.29 -4.22
CA PHE A 8 -38.09 15.52 -3.53
C PHE A 8 -37.97 15.62 -2.00
N PHE A 9 -36.75 15.92 -1.54
CA PHE A 9 -36.29 17.10 -0.74
C PHE A 9 -34.94 16.73 -0.08
N VAL A 10 -33.77 17.17 -0.58
CA VAL A 10 -33.05 18.43 -0.22
C VAL A 10 -33.07 18.75 1.27
N LEU A 11 -31.91 18.60 1.93
CA LEU A 11 -31.51 19.53 2.99
C LEU A 11 -29.98 19.64 3.07
N SER A 12 -29.55 20.87 2.83
CA SER A 12 -28.20 21.42 2.78
C SER A 12 -28.00 22.39 3.93
N VAL A 13 -26.85 22.36 4.62
CA VAL A 13 -26.31 23.48 5.42
C VAL A 13 -24.77 23.31 5.46
N PHE A 14 -23.95 24.09 4.72
CA PHE A 14 -23.40 25.45 5.01
C PHE A 14 -22.27 25.42 6.07
N GLN A 15 -21.12 26.12 6.02
CA GLN A 15 -20.51 27.17 5.18
C GLN A 15 -18.97 27.11 5.33
N PHE A 16 -18.18 27.67 4.40
CA PHE A 16 -17.47 28.96 4.63
C PHE A 16 -16.80 29.47 3.35
N SER A 17 -17.05 30.75 3.08
CA SER A 17 -16.79 31.51 1.85
C SER A 17 -15.61 32.48 2.03
N ILE A 18 -14.96 32.88 0.94
CA ILE A 18 -14.56 34.28 0.70
C ILE A 18 -14.87 34.68 -0.76
N SER A 19 -15.33 35.93 -0.86
CA SER A 19 -16.13 36.67 -1.84
C SER A 19 -15.76 36.71 -3.33
N GLN A 20 -16.85 36.82 -4.11
CA GLN A 20 -16.97 37.43 -5.43
C GLN A 20 -16.92 38.96 -5.35
N GLU A 21 -16.49 39.60 -6.44
CA GLU A 21 -17.21 40.76 -6.97
C GLU A 21 -17.31 40.65 -8.51
N THR A 22 -18.49 41.01 -8.99
CA THR A 22 -19.13 40.86 -10.32
C THR A 22 -18.39 41.54 -11.47
N THR A 23 -18.50 41.11 -12.74
CA THR A 23 -19.63 41.47 -13.62
C THR A 23 -19.60 40.69 -14.95
N GLU A 24 -20.68 39.96 -15.20
CA GLU A 24 -21.55 40.05 -16.38
C GLU A 24 -21.05 39.91 -17.84
N VAL A 25 -21.79 39.04 -18.55
CA VAL A 25 -22.15 38.98 -19.99
C VAL A 25 -21.15 38.34 -20.99
N PRO A 26 -21.61 37.94 -22.18
CA PRO A 26 -21.92 36.56 -22.60
C PRO A 26 -20.96 36.07 -23.69
N GLN A 27 -20.72 34.76 -23.91
CA GLN A 27 -20.15 34.35 -25.21
C GLN A 27 -20.22 32.83 -25.49
N ASP A 28 -21.45 32.31 -25.63
CA ASP A 28 -21.68 31.18 -26.55
C ASP A 28 -21.69 31.64 -28.03
N SER A 29 -21.48 32.93 -28.31
CA SER A 29 -21.36 33.49 -29.68
C SER A 29 -19.93 33.57 -30.22
N ALA A 30 -18.90 33.28 -29.42
CA ALA A 30 -17.50 33.32 -29.90
C ALA A 30 -17.00 31.95 -30.40
N LEU A 31 -17.55 30.84 -29.89
CA LEU A 31 -17.16 29.50 -30.32
C LEU A 31 -17.86 29.10 -31.61
N GLU A 32 -19.16 29.43 -31.78
CA GLU A 32 -19.84 29.30 -33.07
C GLU A 32 -19.27 30.23 -34.14
N ALA A 33 -18.94 31.49 -33.80
CA ALA A 33 -18.30 32.41 -34.75
C ALA A 33 -16.85 32.03 -35.11
N ALA A 34 -16.14 31.29 -34.24
CA ALA A 34 -14.78 30.79 -34.53
C ALA A 34 -14.81 29.52 -35.40
N VAL A 35 -15.81 28.65 -35.22
CA VAL A 35 -16.01 27.46 -36.07
C VAL A 35 -16.56 27.88 -37.45
N GLU A 36 -17.42 28.90 -37.52
CA GLU A 36 -17.90 29.46 -38.79
C GLU A 36 -16.77 30.21 -39.55
N LYS A 37 -15.84 30.87 -38.84
CA LYS A 37 -14.66 31.49 -39.47
C LYS A 37 -13.58 30.53 -39.98
N ILE A 38 -13.47 29.32 -39.42
CA ILE A 38 -12.49 28.31 -39.85
C ILE A 38 -13.03 27.45 -41.00
N VAL A 39 -14.36 27.40 -41.20
CA VAL A 39 -14.96 26.74 -42.37
C VAL A 39 -15.11 27.69 -43.57
N GLU A 40 -15.16 29.02 -43.36
CA GLU A 40 -15.31 29.99 -44.46
C GLU A 40 -14.03 30.53 -45.09
N ASN A 41 -12.83 30.32 -44.53
CA ASN A 41 -11.59 30.81 -45.14
C ASN A 41 -10.56 29.69 -45.37
N GLU A 42 -10.24 29.50 -46.66
CA GLU A 42 -9.21 28.60 -47.22
C GLU A 42 -9.60 27.14 -47.46
N TYR A 43 -10.85 26.88 -47.86
CA TYR A 43 -11.00 26.06 -49.07
C TYR A 43 -10.90 27.00 -50.26
N VAL A 44 -9.71 27.10 -50.88
CA VAL A 44 -9.57 27.75 -52.19
C VAL A 44 -10.26 26.83 -53.21
N ARG A 45 -11.60 26.87 -53.23
CA ARG A 45 -12.36 26.56 -54.43
C ARG A 45 -12.01 27.66 -55.40
N ILE A 46 -11.08 27.37 -56.29
CA ILE A 46 -10.91 28.12 -57.53
C ILE A 46 -12.34 28.36 -58.08
N PRO A 47 -12.78 29.62 -58.23
CA PRO A 47 -14.13 29.90 -58.67
C PRO A 47 -14.29 29.21 -60.03
N LYS A 48 -15.19 28.23 -60.14
CA LYS A 48 -15.44 27.56 -61.43
C LYS A 48 -15.68 28.59 -62.52
N LYS A 49 -16.34 29.70 -62.19
CA LYS A 49 -16.59 30.80 -63.11
C LYS A 49 -15.31 31.53 -63.57
N ASP A 50 -14.26 31.62 -62.76
CA ASP A 50 -12.99 32.25 -63.14
C ASP A 50 -12.03 31.26 -63.78
N PHE A 51 -12.06 29.98 -63.41
CA PHE A 51 -11.32 28.94 -64.13
C PHE A 51 -11.93 28.69 -65.51
N ASP A 52 -13.26 28.60 -65.59
CA ASP A 52 -14.01 28.47 -66.84
C ASP A 52 -13.95 29.76 -67.64
N SER A 53 -13.93 30.96 -67.04
CA SER A 53 -13.72 32.25 -67.76
C SER A 53 -12.28 32.45 -68.24
N ILE A 54 -11.27 32.03 -67.47
CA ILE A 54 -9.87 32.10 -67.90
C ILE A 54 -9.60 31.03 -68.96
N ILE A 55 -10.17 29.83 -68.81
CA ILE A 55 -10.11 28.79 -69.85
C ILE A 55 -10.93 29.22 -71.06
N GLU A 56 -12.16 29.73 -70.92
CA GLU A 56 -12.98 30.23 -72.03
C GLU A 56 -12.34 31.45 -72.69
N ASN A 57 -11.80 32.43 -71.98
CA ASN A 57 -11.15 33.59 -72.61
C ASN A 57 -9.81 33.21 -73.25
N ARG A 58 -9.06 32.25 -72.68
CA ARG A 58 -7.77 31.83 -73.24
C ARG A 58 -7.95 30.85 -74.39
N ILE A 59 -8.90 29.92 -74.30
CA ILE A 59 -9.36 29.09 -75.42
C ILE A 59 -10.04 29.97 -76.46
N ALA A 60 -10.93 30.90 -76.11
CA ALA A 60 -11.60 31.76 -77.09
C ALA A 60 -10.62 32.73 -77.74
N ASN A 61 -9.60 33.26 -77.05
CA ASN A 61 -8.57 34.09 -77.69
C ASN A 61 -7.60 33.26 -78.55
N GLU A 62 -7.15 32.08 -78.09
CA GLU A 62 -6.31 31.20 -78.93
C GLU A 62 -7.08 30.60 -80.11
N VAL A 63 -8.36 30.29 -79.92
CA VAL A 63 -9.26 29.81 -80.98
C VAL A 63 -9.66 30.97 -81.87
N ASN A 64 -9.94 32.19 -81.39
CA ASN A 64 -10.22 33.34 -82.27
C ASN A 64 -9.00 33.73 -83.08
N ASP A 65 -7.80 33.78 -82.50
CA ASP A 65 -6.60 34.12 -83.26
C ASP A 65 -6.29 33.05 -84.30
N LYS A 66 -6.49 31.77 -83.96
CA LYS A 66 -6.34 30.66 -84.93
C LYS A 66 -7.49 30.59 -85.96
N PHE A 67 -8.72 30.97 -85.60
CA PHE A 67 -9.89 30.99 -86.47
C PHE A 67 -9.86 32.22 -87.39
N ASN A 68 -9.40 33.38 -86.91
CA ASN A 68 -9.14 34.58 -87.71
C ASN A 68 -7.97 34.36 -88.67
N PHE A 69 -6.92 33.63 -88.26
CA PHE A 69 -5.86 33.19 -89.16
C PHE A 69 -6.40 32.20 -90.22
N LEU A 70 -7.30 31.29 -89.84
CA LEU A 70 -8.01 30.38 -90.76
C LEU A 70 -8.95 31.12 -91.72
N ILE A 71 -9.66 32.16 -91.27
CA ILE A 71 -10.49 33.05 -92.10
C ILE A 71 -9.62 33.89 -93.03
N ALA A 72 -8.45 34.37 -92.58
CA ALA A 72 -7.50 35.10 -93.42
C ALA A 72 -6.89 34.20 -94.51
N ILE A 73 -6.57 32.94 -94.18
CA ILE A 73 -6.12 31.92 -95.14
C ILE A 73 -7.26 31.52 -96.08
N LEU A 74 -8.48 31.28 -95.58
CA LEU A 74 -9.66 31.02 -96.41
C LEU A 74 -9.96 32.21 -97.33
N GLY A 75 -9.85 33.44 -96.86
CA GLY A 75 -9.96 34.67 -97.65
C GLY A 75 -8.88 34.79 -98.72
N GLY A 76 -7.64 34.37 -98.41
CA GLY A 76 -6.55 34.23 -99.39
C GLY A 76 -6.82 33.15 -100.42
N VAL A 77 -7.35 31.99 -100.01
CA VAL A 77 -7.72 30.86 -100.88
C VAL A 77 -8.93 31.21 -101.76
N PHE A 78 -9.93 31.93 -101.25
CA PHE A 78 -11.05 32.48 -102.03
C PHE A 78 -10.61 33.61 -102.98
N GLY A 79 -9.62 34.41 -102.58
CA GLY A 79 -8.94 35.38 -103.45
C GLY A 79 -8.18 34.72 -104.62
N VAL A 80 -7.55 33.57 -104.38
CA VAL A 80 -6.88 32.79 -105.43
C VAL A 80 -7.87 31.98 -106.29
N LEU A 81 -8.97 31.48 -105.71
CA LEU A 81 -10.06 30.81 -106.43
C LEU A 81 -10.89 31.76 -107.31
N SER A 82 -11.05 33.03 -106.91
CA SER A 82 -11.74 34.03 -107.74
C SER A 82 -10.95 34.38 -109.01
N ILE A 83 -9.61 34.40 -108.93
CA ILE A 83 -8.71 34.55 -110.10
C ILE A 83 -8.77 33.32 -111.03
N PHE A 84 -9.03 32.12 -110.49
CA PHE A 84 -9.08 30.87 -111.27
C PHE A 84 -10.46 30.47 -111.81
N SER A 85 -11.52 31.22 -111.50
CA SER A 85 -12.86 31.00 -112.07
C SER A 85 -12.93 31.23 -113.59
N LEU A 86 -11.87 31.81 -114.18
CA LEU A 86 -11.74 32.09 -115.62
C LEU A 86 -11.06 30.98 -116.45
N VAL A 87 -10.52 29.91 -115.86
CA VAL A 87 -9.86 28.83 -116.63
C VAL A 87 -10.30 27.45 -116.16
N GLN A 88 -11.37 26.94 -116.76
CA GLN A 88 -11.85 25.57 -116.57
C GLN A 88 -11.02 24.57 -117.40
N THR A 89 -10.17 23.75 -116.75
CA THR A 89 -9.75 22.44 -117.27
C THR A 89 -9.58 21.42 -116.15
N ASN A 90 -10.06 20.19 -116.37
CA ASN A 90 -10.11 19.10 -115.37
C ASN A 90 -8.75 18.63 -114.83
N ARG A 91 -7.62 19.02 -115.43
CA ARG A 91 -6.26 18.66 -114.96
C ARG A 91 -5.79 19.48 -113.74
N SER A 92 -6.26 20.72 -113.57
CA SER A 92 -5.81 21.57 -112.45
C SER A 92 -6.42 21.14 -111.11
N LYS A 93 -7.62 20.56 -111.11
CA LYS A 93 -8.31 20.10 -109.89
C LYS A 93 -7.54 19.00 -109.14
N ASN A 94 -6.91 18.06 -109.86
CA ASN A 94 -6.19 16.96 -109.22
C ASN A 94 -4.84 17.41 -108.65
N MET A 95 -4.09 18.26 -109.36
CA MET A 95 -2.85 18.84 -108.82
C MET A 95 -3.12 19.80 -107.66
N LEU A 96 -4.20 20.59 -107.72
CA LEU A 96 -4.58 21.47 -106.61
C LEU A 96 -5.00 20.65 -105.38
N LYS A 97 -5.70 19.54 -105.58
CA LYS A 97 -6.07 18.63 -104.49
C LYS A 97 -4.84 18.00 -103.85
N GLU A 98 -3.88 17.50 -104.64
CA GLU A 98 -2.61 16.97 -104.10
C GLU A 98 -1.79 18.04 -103.38
N HIS A 99 -1.74 19.27 -103.90
CA HIS A 99 -0.98 20.36 -103.26
C HIS A 99 -1.65 20.85 -101.97
N ILE A 100 -2.98 20.92 -101.95
CA ILE A 100 -3.78 21.23 -100.75
C ILE A 100 -3.65 20.11 -99.72
N GLU A 101 -3.72 18.83 -100.12
CA GLU A 101 -3.56 17.69 -99.21
C GLU A 101 -2.13 17.60 -98.65
N ALA A 102 -1.10 17.90 -99.46
CA ALA A 102 0.28 17.96 -99.00
C ALA A 102 0.53 19.14 -98.04
N GLN A 103 0.00 20.34 -98.34
CA GLN A 103 0.11 21.49 -97.44
C GLN A 103 -0.73 21.32 -96.17
N MET A 104 -1.95 20.77 -96.26
CA MET A 104 -2.75 20.42 -95.07
C MET A 104 -2.07 19.33 -94.25
N GLY A 105 -1.44 18.33 -94.88
CA GLY A 105 -0.72 17.27 -94.20
C GLY A 105 0.50 17.78 -93.44
N ALA A 106 1.32 18.62 -94.09
CA ALA A 106 2.47 19.27 -93.48
C ALA A 106 2.04 20.21 -92.34
N PHE A 107 1.05 21.07 -92.59
CA PHE A 107 0.53 22.01 -91.60
C PHE A 107 -0.11 21.29 -90.40
N LYS A 108 -0.86 20.21 -90.63
CA LYS A 108 -1.45 19.38 -89.57
C LYS A 108 -0.38 18.72 -88.71
N ASN A 109 0.71 18.24 -89.31
CA ASN A 109 1.80 17.63 -88.54
C ASN A 109 2.59 18.67 -87.76
N GLU A 110 2.89 19.82 -88.36
CA GLU A 110 3.65 20.90 -87.71
C GLU A 110 2.86 21.56 -86.58
N THR A 111 1.56 21.84 -86.79
CA THR A 111 0.69 22.34 -85.71
C THR A 111 0.44 21.29 -84.63
N LYS A 112 0.33 20.01 -84.98
CA LYS A 112 0.22 18.93 -84.00
C LYS A 112 1.50 18.82 -83.16
N MET A 113 2.67 18.85 -83.78
CA MET A 113 3.96 18.81 -83.07
C MET A 113 4.14 20.03 -82.15
N ALA A 114 3.89 21.24 -82.64
CA ALA A 114 4.01 22.45 -81.83
C ALA A 114 3.00 22.47 -80.66
N LEU A 115 1.80 21.93 -80.86
CA LEU A 115 0.80 21.79 -79.81
C LEU A 115 1.20 20.71 -78.79
N GLU A 116 1.69 19.54 -79.24
CA GLU A 116 2.19 18.48 -78.37
C GLU A 116 3.38 18.96 -77.54
N GLU A 117 4.31 19.71 -78.11
CA GLU A 117 5.47 20.26 -77.41
C GLU A 117 5.07 21.34 -76.38
N SER A 118 4.15 22.24 -76.74
CA SER A 118 3.60 23.24 -75.82
C SER A 118 2.84 22.61 -74.65
N VAL A 119 1.97 21.64 -74.94
CA VAL A 119 1.20 20.89 -73.93
C VAL A 119 2.12 20.09 -73.02
N ASN A 120 3.08 19.36 -73.58
CA ASN A 120 4.04 18.59 -72.80
C ASN A 120 4.89 19.51 -71.91
N SER A 121 5.44 20.62 -72.42
CA SER A 121 6.24 21.53 -71.59
C SER A 121 5.42 22.17 -70.46
N THR A 122 4.12 22.43 -70.70
CA THR A 122 3.22 22.98 -69.68
C THR A 122 2.89 21.92 -68.62
N ILE A 123 2.64 20.68 -69.04
CA ILE A 123 2.38 19.55 -68.13
C ILE A 123 3.63 19.27 -67.30
N ASP A 124 4.80 19.19 -67.92
CA ASP A 124 6.07 18.91 -67.25
C ASP A 124 6.40 19.99 -66.23
N SER A 125 6.31 21.29 -66.59
CA SER A 125 6.60 22.36 -65.62
C SER A 125 5.60 22.39 -64.46
N LYS A 126 4.32 22.06 -64.70
CA LYS A 126 3.34 21.93 -63.62
C LYS A 126 3.59 20.71 -62.75
N MET A 127 4.02 19.60 -63.34
CA MET A 127 4.36 18.38 -62.62
C MET A 127 5.59 18.59 -61.74
N ASP A 128 6.61 19.29 -62.25
CA ASP A 128 7.79 19.69 -61.49
C ASP A 128 7.44 20.61 -60.32
N GLN A 129 6.55 21.59 -60.54
CA GLN A 129 6.02 22.45 -59.46
C GLN A 129 5.25 21.66 -58.40
N LEU A 130 4.49 20.64 -58.82
CA LEU A 130 3.72 19.78 -57.92
C LEU A 130 4.65 18.88 -57.09
N ASN A 131 5.66 18.29 -57.73
CA ASN A 131 6.68 17.48 -57.07
C ASN A 131 7.46 18.29 -56.03
N LEU A 132 7.89 19.52 -56.37
CA LEU A 132 8.57 20.42 -55.42
C LEU A 132 7.68 20.82 -54.24
N LYS A 133 6.37 21.01 -54.45
CA LYS A 133 5.44 21.29 -53.35
C LYS A 133 5.24 20.08 -52.45
N MET A 134 5.06 18.89 -53.04
CA MET A 134 4.93 17.64 -52.29
C MET A 134 6.20 17.36 -51.46
N GLU A 135 7.39 17.53 -52.03
CA GLU A 135 8.64 17.29 -51.33
C GLU A 135 8.83 18.27 -50.14
N ASN A 136 8.44 19.53 -50.31
CA ASN A 136 8.46 20.51 -49.21
C ASN A 136 7.44 20.19 -48.11
N GLU A 137 6.23 19.73 -48.47
CA GLU A 137 5.24 19.29 -47.48
C GLU A 137 5.69 18.03 -46.73
N ASP A 138 6.29 17.06 -47.42
CA ASP A 138 6.86 15.86 -46.78
C ASP A 138 7.96 16.21 -45.78
N ILE A 139 8.83 17.17 -46.11
CA ILE A 139 9.88 17.67 -45.19
C ILE A 139 9.22 18.34 -43.97
N LYS A 140 8.19 19.17 -44.19
CA LYS A 140 7.47 19.85 -43.12
C LYS A 140 6.78 18.86 -42.18
N ILE A 141 6.06 17.89 -42.72
CA ILE A 141 5.38 16.84 -41.96
C ILE A 141 6.40 16.04 -41.13
N LYS A 142 7.52 15.62 -41.73
CA LYS A 142 8.57 14.90 -40.99
C LYS A 142 9.12 15.71 -39.81
N LYS A 143 9.32 17.02 -40.00
CA LYS A 143 9.81 17.90 -38.93
C LYS A 143 8.80 18.03 -37.79
N GLU A 144 7.53 18.28 -38.11
CA GLU A 144 6.45 18.35 -37.10
C GLU A 144 6.30 17.01 -36.36
N LEU A 145 6.44 15.89 -37.07
CA LEU A 145 6.33 14.55 -36.48
C LEU A 145 7.49 14.25 -35.52
N GLU A 146 8.71 14.66 -35.84
CA GLU A 146 9.86 14.56 -34.91
C GLU A 146 9.72 15.51 -33.71
N GLU A 147 9.21 16.73 -33.90
CA GLU A 147 8.92 17.66 -32.79
C GLU A 147 7.87 17.09 -31.83
N VAL A 148 6.74 16.58 -32.37
CA VAL A 148 5.70 15.93 -31.57
C VAL A 148 6.25 14.69 -30.87
N ARG A 149 7.06 13.87 -31.55
CA ARG A 149 7.69 12.69 -30.96
C ARG A 149 8.60 13.07 -29.79
N GLY A 150 9.45 14.08 -29.95
CA GLY A 150 10.31 14.58 -28.87
C GLY A 150 9.51 15.11 -27.69
N GLU A 151 8.41 15.82 -27.94
CA GLU A 151 7.55 16.35 -26.88
C GLU A 151 6.81 15.23 -26.11
N VAL A 152 6.34 14.20 -26.83
CA VAL A 152 5.71 13.01 -26.24
C VAL A 152 6.71 12.25 -25.37
N GLU A 153 7.95 12.07 -25.82
CA GLU A 153 8.98 11.36 -25.07
C GLU A 153 9.37 12.10 -23.78
N LEU A 154 9.52 13.43 -23.83
CA LEU A 154 9.75 14.24 -22.64
C LEU A 154 8.58 14.20 -21.65
N LYS A 155 7.33 14.24 -22.14
CA LYS A 155 6.14 14.11 -21.30
C LYS A 155 6.07 12.72 -20.66
N LEU A 156 6.39 11.66 -21.40
CA LEU A 156 6.41 10.29 -20.88
C LEU A 156 7.43 10.14 -19.76
N GLN A 157 8.68 10.61 -19.96
CA GLN A 157 9.72 10.60 -18.92
C GLN A 157 9.29 11.40 -17.69
N SER A 158 8.62 12.55 -17.87
CA SER A 158 8.09 13.34 -16.77
C SER A 158 7.01 12.59 -15.98
N VAL A 159 6.13 11.86 -16.66
CA VAL A 159 5.08 11.05 -16.04
C VAL A 159 5.69 9.86 -15.29
N GLU A 160 6.64 9.15 -15.87
CA GLU A 160 7.33 8.03 -15.22
C GLU A 160 8.03 8.49 -13.93
N PHE A 161 8.75 9.60 -13.99
CA PHE A 161 9.40 10.19 -12.83
C PHE A 161 8.40 10.60 -11.74
N LYS A 162 7.30 11.26 -12.11
CA LYS A 162 6.23 11.62 -11.15
C LYS A 162 5.55 10.39 -10.56
N ASN A 163 5.34 9.34 -11.36
CA ASN A 163 4.74 8.10 -10.92
C ASN A 163 5.65 7.39 -9.89
N GLU A 164 6.95 7.31 -10.18
CA GLU A 164 7.94 6.77 -9.24
C GLU A 164 7.97 7.57 -7.93
N GLN A 165 7.96 8.90 -8.01
CA GLN A 165 7.87 9.76 -6.83
C GLN A 165 6.59 9.49 -6.01
N THR A 166 5.46 9.32 -6.69
CA THR A 166 4.16 9.07 -6.04
C THR A 166 4.17 7.70 -5.35
N VAL A 167 4.64 6.65 -6.03
CA VAL A 167 4.81 5.31 -5.45
C VAL A 167 5.69 5.36 -4.21
N ASN A 168 6.82 6.08 -4.27
CA ASN A 168 7.73 6.25 -3.13
C ASN A 168 7.13 7.10 -2.00
N GLN A 169 6.24 8.04 -2.29
CA GLN A 169 5.51 8.80 -1.26
C GLN A 169 4.45 7.94 -0.59
N VAL A 170 3.67 7.17 -1.35
CA VAL A 170 2.67 6.24 -0.84
C VAL A 170 3.32 5.18 0.04
N ALA A 171 4.40 4.54 -0.41
CA ALA A 171 5.13 3.54 0.38
C ALA A 171 5.67 4.10 1.71
N ARG A 172 6.10 5.38 1.73
CA ARG A 172 6.53 6.06 2.96
C ARG A 172 5.35 6.38 3.88
N ALA A 173 4.21 6.79 3.32
CA ALA A 173 3.01 7.09 4.08
C ALA A 173 2.42 5.82 4.73
N GLU A 174 2.36 4.71 3.99
CA GLU A 174 1.95 3.40 4.51
C GLU A 174 2.83 2.97 5.69
N GLU A 175 4.16 3.04 5.52
CA GLU A 175 5.11 2.71 6.58
C GLU A 175 4.93 3.59 7.83
N TYR A 176 4.71 4.89 7.62
CA TYR A 176 4.46 5.84 8.71
C TYR A 176 3.14 5.53 9.45
N ILE A 177 2.07 5.24 8.72
CA ILE A 177 0.76 4.90 9.30
C ILE A 177 0.87 3.61 10.12
N THR A 178 1.46 2.55 9.57
CA THR A 178 1.64 1.28 10.30
C THR A 178 2.47 1.47 11.55
N ASN A 179 3.53 2.28 11.51
CA ASN A 179 4.33 2.57 12.71
C ASN A 179 3.51 3.31 13.78
N ILE A 180 2.68 4.28 13.40
CA ILE A 180 1.77 4.96 14.33
C ILE A 180 0.79 3.98 14.96
N GLU A 181 0.19 3.09 14.17
CA GLU A 181 -0.76 2.09 14.68
C GLU A 181 -0.09 1.12 15.67
N ILE A 182 1.15 0.70 15.38
CA ILE A 182 1.95 -0.10 16.32
C ILE A 182 2.18 0.66 17.62
N ASP A 183 2.65 1.90 17.54
CA ASP A 183 2.98 2.70 18.73
C ASP A 183 1.73 2.99 19.59
N ASP A 184 0.59 3.29 18.96
CA ASP A 184 -0.69 3.52 19.62
C ASP A 184 -1.20 2.27 20.33
N LEU A 185 -1.19 1.11 19.65
CA LEU A 185 -1.60 -0.15 20.26
C LEU A 185 -0.64 -0.59 21.37
N GLU A 186 0.67 -0.46 21.19
CA GLU A 186 1.63 -0.72 22.25
C GLU A 186 1.34 0.13 23.49
N ALA A 187 1.05 1.43 23.31
CA ALA A 187 0.74 2.33 24.42
C ALA A 187 -0.54 1.92 25.15
N LYS A 188 -1.61 1.59 24.42
CA LYS A 188 -2.89 1.12 24.98
C LYS A 188 -2.74 -0.19 25.75
N LEU A 189 -2.00 -1.15 25.18
CA LEU A 189 -1.74 -2.45 25.81
C LEU A 189 -0.87 -2.31 27.07
N LYS A 190 0.19 -1.48 27.04
CA LYS A 190 1.05 -1.19 28.20
C LYS A 190 0.26 -0.62 29.38
N LYS A 191 -0.69 0.27 29.10
CA LYS A 191 -1.55 0.89 30.13
C LYS A 191 -2.71 -0.01 30.58
N ASN A 192 -2.91 -1.16 29.94
CA ASN A 192 -4.03 -2.06 30.18
C ASN A 192 -5.40 -1.36 30.03
N GLU A 193 -5.52 -0.47 29.04
CA GLU A 193 -6.75 0.31 28.81
C GLU A 193 -7.89 -0.60 28.31
N LEU A 194 -9.10 -0.39 28.85
CA LEU A 194 -10.31 -1.10 28.42
C LEU A 194 -10.87 -0.47 27.14
N VAL A 195 -10.25 -0.78 26.00
CA VAL A 195 -10.67 -0.31 24.69
C VAL A 195 -11.49 -1.38 23.97
N TYR A 196 -12.65 -1.01 23.44
CA TYR A 196 -13.48 -1.90 22.63
C TYR A 196 -12.74 -2.31 21.36
N GLY A 197 -12.74 -3.61 21.04
CA GLY A 197 -12.10 -4.15 19.83
C GLY A 197 -10.58 -4.22 19.85
N ILE A 198 -9.90 -3.88 20.96
CA ILE A 198 -8.42 -3.89 21.03
C ILE A 198 -7.82 -5.27 20.74
N GLU A 199 -8.50 -6.35 21.16
CA GLU A 199 -8.04 -7.73 20.94
C GLU A 199 -8.08 -8.10 19.45
N GLU A 200 -9.14 -7.70 18.73
CA GLU A 200 -9.27 -7.92 17.29
C GLU A 200 -8.28 -7.07 16.49
N GLN A 201 -8.18 -5.76 16.82
CA GLN A 201 -7.24 -4.83 16.20
C GLN A 201 -5.79 -5.30 16.35
N THR A 202 -5.40 -5.71 17.57
CA THR A 202 -4.04 -6.20 17.83
C THR A 202 -3.77 -7.51 17.10
N THR A 203 -4.75 -8.42 17.04
CA THR A 203 -4.60 -9.69 16.32
C THR A 203 -4.40 -9.46 14.82
N LYS A 204 -5.18 -8.55 14.23
CA LYS A 204 -5.05 -8.17 12.82
C LYS A 204 -3.67 -7.55 12.54
N LEU A 205 -3.26 -6.58 13.35
CA LEU A 205 -1.98 -5.91 13.19
C LEU A 205 -0.80 -6.88 13.37
N LEU A 206 -0.89 -7.84 14.30
CA LEU A 206 0.14 -8.88 14.44
C LEU A 206 0.29 -9.73 13.18
N GLU A 207 -0.81 -10.04 12.48
CA GLU A 207 -0.77 -10.77 11.21
C GLU A 207 -0.13 -9.93 10.10
N GLU A 208 -0.51 -8.66 9.98
CA GLU A 208 0.05 -7.71 9.00
C GLU A 208 1.55 -7.52 9.22
N ILE A 209 2.00 -7.35 10.47
CA ILE A 209 3.42 -7.26 10.83
C ILE A 209 4.15 -8.57 10.54
N HIS A 210 3.52 -9.71 10.79
CA HIS A 210 4.13 -11.01 10.56
C HIS A 210 4.47 -11.25 9.08
N GLN A 211 3.63 -10.74 8.18
CA GLN A 211 3.80 -10.82 6.73
C GLN A 211 4.71 -9.70 6.16
N SER A 212 5.02 -8.68 6.96
CA SER A 212 5.82 -7.53 6.54
C SER A 212 7.32 -7.72 6.80
N GLU A 213 8.13 -7.72 5.75
CA GLU A 213 9.60 -7.72 5.87
C GLU A 213 10.14 -6.49 6.64
N LYS A 214 9.45 -5.35 6.56
CA LYS A 214 9.86 -4.10 7.21
C LYS A 214 9.57 -4.11 8.71
N HIS A 215 8.39 -4.58 9.11
CA HIS A 215 7.91 -4.42 10.49
C HIS A 215 8.09 -5.67 11.35
N LYS A 216 8.44 -6.84 10.78
CA LYS A 216 8.58 -8.12 11.51
C LYS A 216 9.37 -8.04 12.81
N LYS A 217 10.41 -7.19 12.87
CA LYS A 217 11.23 -6.96 14.08
C LYS A 217 10.44 -6.38 15.28
N ARG A 218 9.29 -5.76 15.05
CA ARG A 218 8.42 -5.16 16.08
C ARG A 218 7.47 -6.20 16.69
N LEU A 219 7.26 -7.33 16.01
CA LEU A 219 6.34 -8.38 16.43
C LEU A 219 6.60 -8.90 17.86
N PRO A 220 7.84 -9.21 18.28
CA PRO A 220 8.07 -9.80 19.61
C PRO A 220 7.63 -8.88 20.75
N LEU A 221 7.83 -7.57 20.60
CA LEU A 221 7.48 -6.59 21.62
C LEU A 221 5.97 -6.33 21.68
N LEU A 222 5.32 -6.12 20.52
CA LEU A 222 3.87 -5.95 20.46
C LEU A 222 3.14 -7.19 21.00
N LEU A 223 3.58 -8.39 20.60
CA LEU A 223 3.03 -9.65 21.10
C LEU A 223 3.18 -9.76 22.62
N SER A 224 4.35 -9.39 23.16
CA SER A 224 4.59 -9.39 24.61
C SER A 224 3.61 -8.50 25.38
N HIS A 225 3.35 -7.30 24.89
CA HIS A 225 2.37 -6.40 25.48
C HIS A 225 0.95 -6.95 25.37
N PHE A 226 0.61 -7.56 24.23
CA PHE A 226 -0.71 -8.14 24.03
C PHE A 226 -0.97 -9.36 24.91
N VAL A 227 -0.01 -10.27 25.01
CA VAL A 227 -0.06 -11.44 25.90
C VAL A 227 -0.17 -10.98 27.37
N SER A 228 0.56 -9.94 27.76
CA SER A 228 0.45 -9.35 29.11
C SER A 228 -0.94 -8.76 29.37
N TYR A 229 -1.51 -8.07 28.39
CA TYR A 229 -2.87 -7.53 28.43
C TYR A 229 -3.91 -8.64 28.62
N LEU A 230 -3.85 -9.69 27.80
CA LEU A 230 -4.75 -10.84 27.88
C LEU A 230 -4.67 -11.54 29.24
N TYR A 231 -3.46 -11.73 29.76
CA TYR A 231 -3.25 -12.31 31.09
C TYR A 231 -3.92 -11.46 32.19
N ASN A 232 -3.71 -10.15 32.17
CA ASN A 232 -4.26 -9.25 33.20
C ASN A 232 -5.80 -9.17 33.19
N ARG A 233 -6.44 -9.47 32.06
CA ARG A 233 -7.92 -9.54 31.99
C ARG A 233 -8.52 -10.74 32.69
N ASN A 234 -7.74 -11.80 32.95
CA ASN A 234 -8.12 -12.95 33.78
C ASN A 234 -9.48 -13.59 33.42
N LYS A 235 -9.78 -13.71 32.12
CA LYS A 235 -10.91 -14.51 31.60
C LYS A 235 -10.40 -15.85 31.10
N ASN A 236 -11.12 -16.95 31.35
CA ASN A 236 -10.73 -18.29 30.91
C ASN A 236 -10.54 -18.39 29.37
N GLU A 237 -11.32 -17.62 28.60
CA GLU A 237 -11.18 -17.54 27.14
C GLU A 237 -9.85 -16.88 26.73
N SER A 238 -9.42 -15.85 27.47
CA SER A 238 -8.15 -15.13 27.23
C SER A 238 -6.93 -16.03 27.43
N ASP A 239 -6.98 -17.01 28.34
CA ASP A 239 -5.89 -17.97 28.53
C ASP A 239 -5.65 -18.83 27.28
N THR A 240 -6.71 -19.27 26.62
CA THR A 240 -6.61 -20.10 25.42
C THR A 240 -6.07 -19.30 24.24
N VAL A 241 -6.56 -18.07 24.07
CA VAL A 241 -6.07 -17.14 23.05
C VAL A 241 -4.60 -16.79 23.27
N LEU A 242 -4.22 -16.49 24.51
CA LEU A 242 -2.84 -16.18 24.86
C LEU A 242 -1.90 -17.32 24.47
N LEU A 243 -2.23 -18.54 24.88
CA LEU A 243 -1.40 -19.71 24.62
C LEU A 243 -1.31 -20.05 23.13
N SER A 244 -2.39 -19.88 22.37
CA SER A 244 -2.39 -20.12 20.91
C SER A 244 -1.57 -19.06 20.16
N LEU A 245 -1.58 -17.81 20.60
CA LEU A 245 -0.72 -16.76 20.02
C LEU A 245 0.76 -17.08 20.22
N ILE A 246 1.16 -17.54 21.40
CA ILE A 246 2.55 -17.95 21.67
C ILE A 246 2.95 -19.10 20.74
N GLU A 247 2.14 -20.17 20.68
CA GLU A 247 2.39 -21.34 19.81
C GLU A 247 2.45 -20.99 18.32
N LYS A 248 1.63 -20.02 17.88
CA LYS A 248 1.62 -19.55 16.49
C LYS A 248 2.93 -18.84 16.14
N TYR A 249 3.31 -17.83 16.92
CA TYR A 249 4.41 -16.95 16.55
C TYR A 249 5.79 -17.49 16.92
N GLU A 250 5.90 -18.40 17.89
CA GLU A 250 7.20 -19.00 18.29
C GLU A 250 7.83 -19.87 17.20
N LYS A 251 7.04 -20.36 16.23
CA LYS A 251 7.54 -21.23 15.15
C LYS A 251 8.46 -20.51 14.17
N SER A 252 8.31 -19.19 14.06
CA SER A 252 8.92 -18.38 13.00
C SER A 252 9.60 -17.11 13.52
N ASN A 253 9.53 -16.85 14.82
CA ASN A 253 10.07 -15.64 15.43
C ASN A 253 10.67 -15.95 16.80
N GLU A 254 11.76 -15.27 17.12
CA GLU A 254 12.29 -15.20 18.48
C GLU A 254 11.41 -14.26 19.30
N LEU A 255 10.65 -14.82 20.23
CA LEU A 255 9.71 -14.05 21.04
C LEU A 255 10.43 -13.36 22.20
N HIS A 256 9.86 -12.27 22.71
CA HIS A 256 10.40 -11.61 23.90
C HIS A 256 10.25 -12.52 25.15
N TYR A 257 11.24 -12.52 26.04
CA TYR A 257 11.27 -13.41 27.23
C TYR A 257 10.01 -13.31 28.10
N SER A 258 9.42 -12.11 28.23
CA SER A 258 8.20 -11.90 29.00
C SER A 258 6.95 -12.52 28.38
N THR A 259 6.92 -12.71 27.06
CA THR A 259 5.86 -13.46 26.37
C THR A 259 5.79 -14.87 26.93
N TYR A 260 6.94 -15.54 27.03
CA TYR A 260 7.03 -16.87 27.61
C TYR A 260 6.72 -16.88 29.11
N VAL A 261 7.14 -15.89 29.88
CA VAL A 261 6.77 -15.83 31.31
C VAL A 261 5.26 -15.73 31.51
N ASN A 262 4.56 -14.95 30.70
CA ASN A 262 3.09 -14.89 30.78
C ASN A 262 2.45 -16.22 30.39
N GLY A 263 2.95 -16.90 29.35
CA GLY A 263 2.51 -18.26 29.01
C GLY A 263 2.76 -19.27 30.13
N GLY A 264 3.94 -19.19 30.76
CA GLY A 264 4.32 -20.00 31.91
C GLY A 264 3.43 -19.72 33.12
N LEU A 265 3.06 -18.46 33.34
CA LEU A 265 2.18 -18.04 34.42
C LEU A 265 0.73 -18.52 34.22
N THR A 266 0.21 -18.44 32.99
CA THR A 266 -1.09 -19.01 32.63
C THR A 266 -1.13 -20.52 32.88
N ALA A 267 -0.12 -21.26 32.41
CA ALA A 267 -0.02 -22.71 32.64
C ALA A 267 0.16 -23.05 34.14
N PHE A 268 0.97 -22.27 34.86
CA PHE A 268 1.16 -22.40 36.30
C PHE A 268 -0.16 -22.26 37.06
N ASN A 269 -0.97 -21.25 36.75
CA ASN A 269 -2.27 -21.03 37.41
C ASN A 269 -3.22 -22.21 37.19
N LYS A 270 -3.20 -22.84 36.00
CA LYS A 270 -3.97 -24.07 35.74
C LYS A 270 -3.44 -25.25 36.56
N TYR A 271 -2.13 -25.42 36.66
CA TYR A 271 -1.51 -26.47 37.49
C TYR A 271 -1.82 -26.30 38.99
N LEU A 272 -1.78 -25.06 39.47
CA LEU A 272 -2.11 -24.69 40.84
C LEU A 272 -3.54 -25.13 41.18
N ARG A 273 -4.52 -24.76 40.33
CA ARG A 273 -5.96 -25.00 40.56
C ARG A 273 -6.38 -26.46 40.43
N TYR A 274 -5.88 -27.18 39.41
CA TYR A 274 -6.47 -28.46 39.02
C TYR A 274 -5.72 -29.71 39.48
N GLY A 275 -4.55 -29.56 40.14
CA GLY A 275 -3.87 -30.63 40.90
C GLY A 275 -3.24 -31.76 40.08
N SER A 276 -3.99 -32.29 39.11
CA SER A 276 -3.71 -33.42 38.21
C SER A 276 -3.11 -32.98 36.87
N ALA A 277 -2.94 -31.69 36.64
CA ALA A 277 -2.53 -31.12 35.36
C ALA A 277 -1.00 -31.21 35.15
N ARG A 278 -0.44 -32.42 35.16
CA ARG A 278 1.00 -32.67 34.89
C ARG A 278 1.45 -32.04 33.55
N LYS A 279 0.56 -32.06 32.55
CA LYS A 279 0.78 -31.38 31.27
C LYS A 279 0.97 -29.86 31.43
N GLU A 280 0.17 -29.22 32.28
CA GLU A 280 0.27 -27.77 32.53
C GLU A 280 1.52 -27.44 33.36
N ARG A 281 1.93 -28.32 34.29
CA ARG A 281 3.22 -28.21 34.97
C ARG A 281 4.38 -28.24 33.98
N GLU A 282 4.43 -29.25 33.11
CA GLU A 282 5.50 -29.40 32.11
C GLU A 282 5.51 -28.23 31.13
N ARG A 283 4.33 -27.79 30.67
CA ARG A 283 4.19 -26.61 29.81
C ARG A 283 4.66 -25.32 30.50
N ALA A 284 4.32 -25.13 31.77
CA ALA A 284 4.78 -23.99 32.55
C ALA A 284 6.30 -23.97 32.62
N LEU A 285 6.94 -25.08 32.99
CA LEU A 285 8.40 -25.18 33.03
C LEU A 285 9.04 -24.93 31.66
N GLN A 286 8.50 -25.49 30.59
CA GLN A 286 9.00 -25.27 29.22
C GLN A 286 9.01 -23.79 28.83
N TYR A 287 7.94 -23.04 29.14
CA TYR A 287 7.93 -21.61 28.86
C TYR A 287 8.89 -20.83 29.76
N LEU A 288 8.99 -21.19 31.04
CA LEU A 288 9.92 -20.52 31.96
C LEU A 288 11.37 -20.78 31.56
N ASP A 289 11.70 -21.99 31.07
CA ASP A 289 13.02 -22.32 30.53
C ASP A 289 13.31 -21.52 29.26
N LYS A 290 12.38 -21.47 28.29
CA LYS A 290 12.52 -20.61 27.09
C LYS A 290 12.73 -19.14 27.43
N SER A 291 12.09 -18.65 28.49
CA SER A 291 12.30 -17.28 28.97
C SER A 291 13.73 -17.06 29.49
N LEU A 292 14.24 -18.02 30.25
CA LEU A 292 15.59 -18.01 30.82
C LEU A 292 16.68 -18.22 29.76
N ASP A 293 16.39 -18.96 28.70
CA ASP A 293 17.29 -19.10 27.55
C ASP A 293 17.54 -17.76 26.84
N ILE A 294 16.57 -16.84 26.90
CA ILE A 294 16.65 -15.49 26.29
C ILE A 294 17.21 -14.47 27.28
N GLN A 295 16.71 -14.47 28.51
CA GLN A 295 17.20 -13.62 29.58
C GLN A 295 17.66 -14.48 30.75
N ASP A 296 18.94 -14.86 30.69
CA ASP A 296 19.58 -15.62 31.76
C ASP A 296 19.46 -14.82 33.06
N THR A 297 19.02 -15.50 34.11
CA THR A 297 18.72 -14.93 35.43
C THR A 297 17.46 -14.06 35.57
N TYR A 298 16.46 -14.14 34.67
CA TYR A 298 15.19 -13.44 34.89
C TYR A 298 14.45 -13.92 36.16
N GLY A 299 14.39 -13.07 37.20
CA GLY A 299 14.00 -13.49 38.55
C GLY A 299 12.52 -13.83 38.69
N VAL A 300 11.64 -13.28 37.84
CA VAL A 300 10.23 -13.68 37.81
C VAL A 300 10.07 -15.11 37.32
N ALA A 301 10.84 -15.51 36.30
CA ALA A 301 10.80 -16.88 35.79
C ALA A 301 11.34 -17.88 36.83
N LEU A 302 12.46 -17.54 37.49
CA LEU A 302 13.04 -18.34 38.56
C LEU A 302 12.08 -18.49 39.75
N ALA A 303 11.39 -17.42 40.14
CA ALA A 303 10.38 -17.46 41.21
C ALA A 303 9.25 -18.44 40.91
N LEU A 304 8.75 -18.44 39.67
CA LEU A 304 7.69 -19.36 39.26
C LEU A 304 8.17 -20.80 39.22
N LYS A 305 9.40 -21.07 38.75
CA LYS A 305 10.01 -22.41 38.83
C LYS A 305 10.11 -22.89 40.28
N LEU A 306 10.54 -22.03 41.21
CA LEU A 306 10.59 -22.36 42.63
C LEU A 306 9.22 -22.72 43.20
N GLN A 307 8.19 -21.93 42.90
CA GLN A 307 6.83 -22.23 43.35
C GLN A 307 6.32 -23.54 42.78
N ILE A 308 6.58 -23.85 41.50
CA ILE A 308 6.25 -25.16 40.90
C ILE A 308 6.89 -26.30 41.70
N PHE A 309 8.18 -26.19 42.03
CA PHE A 309 8.87 -27.23 42.80
C PHE A 309 8.41 -27.32 44.25
N MET A 310 7.90 -26.23 44.83
CA MET A 310 7.28 -26.28 46.17
C MET A 310 5.91 -26.95 46.13
N ILE A 311 5.13 -26.73 45.07
CA ILE A 311 3.90 -27.49 44.83
C ILE A 311 4.23 -28.97 44.69
N ASP A 312 5.24 -29.33 43.88
CA ASP A 312 5.70 -30.72 43.74
C ASP A 312 6.11 -31.32 45.09
N LEU A 313 6.86 -30.57 45.91
CA LEU A 313 7.31 -31.01 47.23
C LEU A 313 6.15 -31.28 48.18
N LYS A 314 5.16 -30.36 48.24
CA LYS A 314 4.01 -30.47 49.13
C LYS A 314 3.02 -31.56 48.69
N ARG A 315 2.95 -31.84 47.39
CA ARG A 315 2.08 -32.88 46.81
C ARG A 315 2.76 -34.25 46.67
N ALA A 316 4.07 -34.35 46.92
CA ALA A 316 4.80 -35.61 46.80
C ALA A 316 4.33 -36.64 47.83
N ILE A 317 3.91 -37.81 47.33
CA ILE A 317 3.45 -38.93 48.14
C ILE A 317 4.65 -39.74 48.65
N ASP A 318 5.60 -40.00 47.74
CA ASP A 318 6.79 -40.80 47.99
C ASP A 318 8.05 -39.94 48.21
N GLU A 319 9.06 -40.56 48.82
CA GLU A 319 10.30 -39.91 49.20
C GLU A 319 11.21 -39.56 48.01
N GLU A 320 11.11 -40.30 46.90
CA GLU A 320 11.89 -40.03 45.69
C GLU A 320 11.42 -38.74 45.02
N SER A 321 10.10 -38.57 44.90
CA SER A 321 9.45 -37.35 44.40
C SER A 321 9.81 -36.13 45.27
N ARG A 322 9.80 -36.28 46.61
CA ARG A 322 10.25 -35.21 47.53
C ARG A 322 11.70 -34.81 47.28
N LYS A 323 12.61 -35.78 47.21
CA LYS A 323 14.05 -35.53 46.94
C LYS A 323 14.27 -34.84 45.61
N LYS A 324 13.54 -35.25 44.56
CA LYS A 324 13.61 -34.62 43.24
C LYS A 324 13.14 -33.17 43.27
N ALA A 325 12.03 -32.89 43.94
CA ALA A 325 11.52 -31.52 44.10
C ALA A 325 12.53 -30.63 44.84
N ILE A 326 13.11 -31.12 45.95
CA ILE A 326 14.14 -30.42 46.70
C ILE A 326 15.38 -30.15 45.85
N HIS A 327 15.86 -31.15 45.10
CA HIS A 327 17.02 -31.02 44.22
C HIS A 327 16.82 -29.95 43.15
N ASN A 328 15.65 -29.96 42.49
CA ASN A 328 15.33 -28.98 41.47
C ASN A 328 15.18 -27.57 42.05
N ALA A 329 14.57 -27.43 43.22
CA ALA A 329 14.49 -26.15 43.92
C ALA A 329 15.87 -25.61 44.29
N LYS A 330 16.78 -26.46 44.79
CA LYS A 330 18.16 -26.07 45.10
C LYS A 330 18.91 -25.53 43.88
N LYS A 331 18.73 -26.13 42.71
CA LYS A 331 19.34 -25.62 41.47
C LYS A 331 18.88 -24.20 41.16
N VAL A 332 17.58 -23.97 41.16
CA VAL A 332 17.02 -22.63 40.89
C VAL A 332 17.45 -21.62 41.95
N ILE A 333 17.50 -22.02 43.23
CA ILE A 333 18.02 -21.18 44.31
C ILE A 333 19.46 -20.76 44.02
N VAL A 334 20.32 -21.70 43.62
CA VAL A 334 21.72 -21.42 43.25
C VAL A 334 21.74 -20.39 42.13
N ASP A 335 20.99 -20.57 41.05
CA ASP A 335 20.93 -19.63 39.93
C ASP A 335 20.56 -18.19 40.38
N ILE A 336 19.65 -18.07 41.35
CA ILE A 336 19.24 -16.78 41.93
C ILE A 336 20.36 -16.17 42.78
N VAL A 337 20.92 -16.94 43.73
CA VAL A 337 21.85 -16.39 44.74
C VAL A 337 23.28 -16.25 44.23
N THR A 338 23.70 -17.04 43.24
CA THR A 338 25.06 -16.92 42.66
C THR A 338 25.13 -15.97 41.47
N SER A 339 24.00 -15.43 41.00
CA SER A 339 24.01 -14.43 39.94
C SER A 339 24.88 -13.22 40.31
N ALA A 340 25.65 -12.74 39.33
CA ALA A 340 26.49 -11.56 39.45
C ALA A 340 25.64 -10.29 39.67
N SER A 341 24.44 -10.26 39.09
CA SER A 341 23.46 -9.21 39.32
C SER A 341 22.65 -9.48 40.58
N MET A 342 22.22 -8.41 41.26
CA MET A 342 21.25 -8.52 42.37
C MET A 342 19.79 -8.45 41.89
N ALA A 343 19.57 -8.15 40.60
CA ALA A 343 18.23 -8.07 40.01
C ALA A 343 17.43 -9.38 40.13
N PRO A 344 18.00 -10.59 39.93
CA PRO A 344 17.24 -11.84 40.02
C PRO A 344 16.67 -12.05 41.42
N SER A 345 17.48 -11.85 42.46
CA SER A 345 17.02 -11.95 43.85
C SER A 345 15.92 -10.92 44.15
N TYR A 346 16.08 -9.68 43.68
CA TYR A 346 15.06 -8.64 43.83
C TYR A 346 13.74 -9.00 43.16
N GLU A 347 13.77 -9.38 41.88
CA GLU A 347 12.59 -9.75 41.11
C GLU A 347 11.90 -11.00 41.69
N THR A 348 12.68 -11.99 42.14
CA THR A 348 12.17 -13.20 42.77
C THR A 348 11.44 -12.88 44.08
N VAL A 349 12.09 -12.13 44.98
CA VAL A 349 11.49 -11.74 46.27
C VAL A 349 10.28 -10.83 46.05
N TYR A 350 10.36 -9.88 45.13
CA TYR A 350 9.23 -9.04 44.74
C TYR A 350 8.03 -9.87 44.27
N ARG A 351 8.30 -10.91 43.46
CA ARG A 351 7.26 -11.81 42.99
C ARG A 351 6.63 -12.61 44.13
N PHE A 352 7.44 -13.16 45.03
CA PHE A 352 6.92 -13.81 46.23
C PHE A 352 6.06 -12.87 47.07
N ALA A 353 6.45 -11.60 47.22
CA ALA A 353 5.69 -10.64 48.03
C ALA A 353 4.32 -10.34 47.42
N LYS A 354 4.23 -10.36 46.09
CA LYS A 354 2.95 -10.27 45.37
C LYS A 354 2.12 -11.55 45.56
N ASP A 355 2.76 -12.70 45.40
CA ASP A 355 2.10 -14.01 45.41
C ASP A 355 1.62 -14.43 46.82
N TYR A 356 2.33 -14.02 47.88
CA TYR A 356 1.97 -14.27 49.28
C TYR A 356 0.63 -13.65 49.70
N LYS A 357 0.18 -12.63 48.97
CA LYS A 357 -1.15 -12.00 49.14
C LYS A 357 -2.28 -12.90 48.65
N MET A 358 -1.99 -13.90 47.82
CA MET A 358 -2.97 -14.87 47.32
C MET A 358 -2.99 -16.11 48.22
N PRO A 359 -4.10 -16.43 48.91
CA PRO A 359 -4.16 -17.55 49.86
C PRO A 359 -3.72 -18.88 49.26
N GLN A 360 -4.09 -19.15 48.00
CA GLN A 360 -3.76 -20.38 47.29
C GLN A 360 -2.26 -20.54 46.99
N GLN A 361 -1.47 -19.47 47.02
CA GLN A 361 -0.03 -19.53 46.74
C GLN A 361 0.83 -19.44 48.00
N ARG A 362 0.25 -18.90 49.09
CA ARG A 362 0.93 -18.69 50.37
C ARG A 362 1.60 -19.95 50.90
N GLU A 363 0.89 -21.08 50.90
CA GLU A 363 1.41 -22.34 51.46
C GLU A 363 2.68 -22.86 50.77
N PHE A 364 2.92 -22.48 49.52
CA PHE A 364 4.10 -22.87 48.75
C PHE A 364 5.28 -21.94 49.03
N ILE A 365 5.00 -20.68 49.36
CA ILE A 365 6.03 -19.75 49.84
C ILE A 365 6.41 -20.09 51.28
N ASP A 366 5.46 -20.47 52.13
CA ASP A 366 5.73 -20.98 53.48
C ASP A 366 6.63 -22.22 53.45
N ALA A 367 6.44 -23.09 52.45
CA ALA A 367 7.34 -24.23 52.24
C ALA A 367 8.77 -23.79 51.91
N LEU A 368 8.99 -22.71 51.15
CA LEU A 368 10.34 -22.16 50.95
C LEU A 368 10.95 -21.71 52.28
N SER A 369 10.20 -20.98 53.09
CA SER A 369 10.65 -20.52 54.42
C SER A 369 10.98 -21.70 55.34
N THR A 370 10.27 -22.82 55.22
CA THR A 370 10.48 -24.02 56.05
C THR A 370 11.69 -24.83 55.62
N TYR A 371 11.84 -25.10 54.31
CA TYR A 371 12.86 -26.03 53.79
C TYR A 371 14.15 -25.34 53.34
N PHE A 372 14.10 -24.03 53.08
CA PHE A 372 15.20 -23.25 52.49
C PHE A 372 15.39 -21.89 53.19
N GLU A 373 15.10 -21.81 54.50
CA GLU A 373 15.21 -20.56 55.27
C GLU A 373 16.55 -19.82 55.06
N PRO A 374 17.73 -20.49 55.15
CA PRO A 374 19.00 -19.81 54.99
C PRO A 374 19.16 -19.17 53.61
N GLN A 375 18.73 -19.88 52.57
CA GLN A 375 18.82 -19.40 51.19
C GLN A 375 17.80 -18.29 50.91
N LEU A 376 16.61 -18.37 51.50
CA LEU A 376 15.62 -17.29 51.41
C LEU A 376 16.14 -16.01 52.08
N ARG A 377 16.84 -16.10 53.22
CA ARG A 377 17.51 -14.97 53.86
C ARG A 377 18.59 -14.37 52.97
N GLU A 378 19.40 -15.19 52.32
CA GLU A 378 20.41 -14.72 51.37
C GLU A 378 19.78 -13.99 50.16
N MET A 379 18.69 -14.52 49.61
CA MET A 379 17.93 -13.85 48.54
C MET A 379 17.38 -12.50 49.01
N LEU A 380 16.82 -12.43 50.23
CA LEU A 380 16.31 -11.20 50.82
C LEU A 380 17.38 -10.14 51.00
N ASP A 381 18.56 -10.52 51.49
CA ASP A 381 19.69 -9.60 51.68
C ASP A 381 20.15 -9.01 50.34
N LYS A 382 20.28 -9.84 49.30
CA LYS A 382 20.59 -9.36 47.95
C LYS A 382 19.48 -8.48 47.37
N ALA A 383 18.22 -8.89 47.53
CA ALA A 383 17.06 -8.13 47.09
C ALA A 383 17.02 -6.73 47.73
N ASN A 384 17.27 -6.64 49.03
CA ASN A 384 17.28 -5.38 49.77
C ASN A 384 18.44 -4.45 49.38
N LYS A 385 19.62 -5.01 49.09
CA LYS A 385 20.74 -4.23 48.51
C LYS A 385 20.37 -3.65 47.14
N HIS A 386 19.63 -4.39 46.32
CA HIS A 386 19.14 -3.88 45.04
C HIS A 386 18.02 -2.85 45.22
N ALA A 387 17.06 -3.10 46.11
CA ALA A 387 15.97 -2.18 46.44
C ALA A 387 16.50 -0.81 46.90
N ALA A 388 17.57 -0.80 47.71
CA ALA A 388 18.24 0.43 48.12
C ALA A 388 18.81 1.23 46.93
N LYS A 389 19.39 0.55 45.93
CA LYS A 389 19.87 1.20 44.68
C LYS A 389 18.72 1.82 43.89
N LEU A 390 17.56 1.14 43.87
CA LEU A 390 16.35 1.61 43.20
C LEU A 390 15.55 2.63 44.02
N LYS A 391 15.95 2.92 45.28
CA LYS A 391 15.16 3.69 46.25
C LYS A 391 13.75 3.12 46.48
N ALA A 392 13.62 1.80 46.39
CA ALA A 392 12.39 1.06 46.66
C ALA A 392 12.27 0.68 48.13
N LYS A 393 11.05 0.35 48.58
CA LYS A 393 10.80 -0.16 49.93
C LYS A 393 11.54 -1.50 50.13
N PRO A 394 12.24 -1.71 51.26
CA PRO A 394 12.86 -3.00 51.56
C PRO A 394 11.80 -4.07 51.88
N PHE A 395 12.17 -5.32 51.62
CA PHE A 395 11.43 -6.52 51.98
C PHE A 395 11.83 -6.98 53.38
N GLN A 396 10.88 -7.50 54.15
CA GLN A 396 11.12 -8.09 55.45
C GLN A 396 10.81 -9.58 55.41
N LEU A 397 11.55 -10.40 56.18
CA LEU A 397 11.25 -11.82 56.27
C LEU A 397 9.84 -12.08 56.83
N SER A 398 9.34 -11.18 57.68
CA SER A 398 7.96 -11.19 58.19
C SER A 398 6.91 -11.08 57.09
N ASP A 399 7.27 -10.58 55.90
CA ASP A 399 6.39 -10.56 54.73
C ASP A 399 6.15 -11.99 54.16
N PHE A 400 6.91 -13.00 54.62
CA PHE A 400 6.93 -14.37 54.10
C PHE A 400 6.88 -15.46 55.18
N THR A 401 6.68 -15.08 56.44
CA THR A 401 6.51 -16.04 57.53
C THR A 401 5.03 -16.22 57.85
N PRO A 402 4.58 -17.47 58.10
CA PRO A 402 3.25 -17.71 58.61
C PRO A 402 3.02 -16.86 59.86
N ILE A 403 1.93 -16.10 59.90
CA ILE A 403 1.46 -15.54 61.17
C ILE A 403 1.05 -16.76 61.99
N PRO A 404 1.62 -17.00 63.19
CA PRO A 404 1.12 -18.05 64.06
C PRO A 404 -0.39 -17.83 64.21
N PRO A 405 -1.23 -18.88 64.19
CA PRO A 405 -2.63 -18.69 64.52
C PRO A 405 -2.67 -17.92 65.84
N GLU A 406 -3.32 -16.75 65.85
CA GLU A 406 -3.54 -16.03 67.11
C GLU A 406 -4.14 -17.04 68.06
N ASP A 407 -3.41 -17.35 69.14
CA ASP A 407 -3.95 -18.09 70.26
C ASP A 407 -5.34 -17.54 70.52
N SER A 408 -6.33 -18.42 70.45
CA SER A 408 -7.72 -18.14 70.74
C SER A 408 -7.77 -17.41 72.09
N LYS A 409 -7.78 -16.08 72.04
CA LYS A 409 -8.02 -15.24 73.20
C LYS A 409 -9.39 -15.65 73.71
N GLY A 410 -9.37 -16.14 74.94
CA GLY A 410 -10.43 -16.89 75.61
C GLY A 410 -11.85 -16.54 75.19
N ILE A 411 -12.59 -17.56 74.83
CA ILE A 411 -14.00 -17.65 75.21
C ILE A 411 -14.01 -18.31 76.59
N PRO A 412 -14.19 -17.57 77.69
CA PRO A 412 -14.47 -18.19 78.97
C PRO A 412 -15.92 -18.67 78.99
N GLY A 413 -16.11 -19.94 79.30
CA GLY A 413 -17.41 -20.47 79.72
C GLY A 413 -18.10 -21.37 78.69
N ALA A 414 -17.71 -22.63 78.66
CA ALA A 414 -18.65 -23.72 78.47
C ALA A 414 -18.38 -24.73 79.59
N THR A 415 -19.27 -24.68 80.57
CA THR A 415 -19.35 -25.50 81.78
C THR A 415 -19.30 -27.00 81.48
N GLU A 416 -18.60 -27.71 82.37
CA GLU A 416 -18.66 -29.15 82.57
C GLU A 416 -20.10 -29.67 82.59
N THR A 417 -20.43 -30.60 81.72
CA THR A 417 -21.44 -31.63 81.99
C THR A 417 -20.71 -32.92 82.30
N LYS A 418 -20.77 -33.28 83.58
CA LYS A 418 -20.48 -34.62 84.08
C LYS A 418 -21.54 -35.57 83.52
N ASP A 419 -21.12 -36.52 82.71
CA ASP A 419 -21.85 -37.78 82.57
C ASP A 419 -21.38 -38.72 83.69
N SER A 420 -22.28 -38.95 84.63
CA SER A 420 -22.27 -40.11 85.51
C SER A 420 -23.30 -41.10 84.98
N ASP A 421 -22.86 -42.31 84.71
CA ASP A 421 -23.71 -43.46 84.38
C ASP A 421 -24.80 -43.67 85.44
N THR A 422 -26.09 -43.60 85.04
CA THR A 422 -27.16 -44.55 85.40
C THR A 422 -28.42 -44.32 84.58
#